data_AF-A0A0A7I2N4-F1
#
_entry.id   AF-A0A0A7I2N4-F1
#
_cell.length_a   1.000
_cell.length_b   1.000
_cell.length_c   1.000
_cell.angle_alpha   90.00
_cell.angle_beta   90.00
_cell.angle_gamma   90.00
#
_symmetry.space_group_name_H-M   'P 1'
#
loop_
_entity.id
_entity.type
_entity.pdbx_description
1 polymer ?
#
loop_
_entity_poly.entity_id
_entity_poly.type
_entity_poly.pdbx_seq_one_letter_code
_entity_poly.pdbx_strand_id
1 'polypeptide(L)'
;MITIDELKAMPLDEPIGEDVVDAIETMAGDGLRKLIRERFKPYEGVYRIDAMGEYVSEKDWKKFWSALPGWCEQVFMLHNNAHSADYEEFTGYVLGSMTPDEIGEQYESSIDFELDYVWWTNADEDGCL
;
A
#
# COMPACT_ATOMS: atom_id res chain seq x y z
N MET A 1 -11.52 -9.73 -12.47
CA MET A 1 -10.86 -8.57 -11.84
C MET A 1 -11.95 -7.81 -11.10
N ILE A 2 -11.82 -7.70 -9.78
CA ILE A 2 -12.74 -6.92 -8.95
C ILE A 2 -12.71 -5.45 -9.39
N THR A 3 -13.81 -4.74 -9.22
CA THR A 3 -13.96 -3.32 -9.54
C THR A 3 -13.88 -2.46 -8.27
N ILE A 4 -13.64 -1.16 -8.44
CA ILE A 4 -13.64 -0.20 -7.32
C ILE A 4 -15.01 -0.17 -6.61
N ASP A 5 -16.10 -0.29 -7.36
CA ASP A 5 -17.45 -0.30 -6.78
C ASP A 5 -17.71 -1.59 -5.99
N GLU A 6 -17.19 -2.72 -6.44
CA GLU A 6 -17.23 -3.97 -5.68
C GLU A 6 -16.40 -3.87 -4.39
N LEU A 7 -15.18 -3.33 -4.43
CA LEU A 7 -14.36 -3.08 -3.23
C LEU A 7 -15.08 -2.18 -2.22
N LYS A 8 -15.79 -1.14 -2.68
CA LYS A 8 -16.58 -0.24 -1.83
C LYS A 8 -17.81 -0.90 -1.22
N ALA A 9 -18.33 -1.94 -1.85
CA ALA A 9 -19.51 -2.67 -1.40
C ALA A 9 -19.16 -3.87 -0.50
N MET A 10 -17.88 -4.22 -0.35
CA MET A 10 -17.46 -5.33 0.50
C MET A 10 -17.80 -5.07 1.97
N PRO A 11 -18.27 -6.10 2.70
CA PRO A 11 -18.47 -6.01 4.13
C PRO A 11 -17.13 -5.76 4.84
N LEU A 12 -17.17 -5.02 5.95
CA LEU A 12 -15.98 -4.73 6.77
C LEU A 12 -15.71 -5.81 7.83
N ASP A 13 -16.65 -6.74 8.02
CA ASP A 13 -16.63 -7.79 9.04
C ASP A 13 -16.51 -9.20 8.46
N GLU A 14 -16.23 -9.34 7.16
CA GLU A 14 -15.90 -10.62 6.54
C GLU A 14 -14.47 -10.59 5.96
N PRO A 15 -13.76 -11.73 5.95
CA PRO A 15 -12.45 -11.83 5.33
C PRO A 15 -12.45 -11.41 3.86
N ILE A 16 -11.44 -10.64 3.45
CA ILE A 16 -11.41 -10.08 2.09
C ILE A 16 -11.10 -11.14 1.01
N GLY A 17 -10.44 -12.23 1.36
CA GLY A 17 -9.97 -13.27 0.43
C GLY A 17 -8.66 -12.90 -0.29
N GLU A 18 -7.83 -13.91 -0.57
CA GLU A 18 -6.53 -13.76 -1.23
C GLU A 18 -6.66 -13.13 -2.64
N ASP A 19 -7.70 -13.52 -3.40
CA ASP A 19 -7.99 -12.94 -4.73
C ASP A 19 -8.18 -11.41 -4.70
N VAL A 20 -8.64 -10.86 -3.57
CA VAL A 20 -8.82 -9.41 -3.39
C VAL A 20 -7.48 -8.73 -3.11
N VAL A 21 -6.59 -9.37 -2.35
CA VAL A 21 -5.21 -8.89 -2.14
C VAL A 21 -4.49 -8.79 -3.48
N ASP A 22 -4.52 -9.87 -4.27
CA ASP A 22 -3.92 -9.91 -5.62
C ASP A 22 -4.48 -8.84 -6.56
N ALA A 23 -5.79 -8.57 -6.46
CA ALA A 23 -6.41 -7.55 -7.27
C ALA A 23 -5.98 -6.13 -6.85
N ILE A 24 -5.81 -5.86 -5.56
CA ILE A 24 -5.29 -4.58 -5.05
C ILE A 24 -3.85 -4.36 -5.54
N GLU A 25 -3.00 -5.38 -5.43
CA GLU A 25 -1.63 -5.37 -5.96
C GLU A 25 -1.61 -5.05 -7.46
N THR A 26 -2.48 -5.70 -8.22
CA THR A 26 -2.59 -5.47 -9.67
C THR A 26 -3.02 -4.02 -9.96
N MET A 27 -4.01 -3.50 -9.23
CA MET A 27 -4.46 -2.10 -9.39
C MET A 27 -3.37 -1.10 -9.03
N ALA A 28 -2.62 -1.35 -7.94
CA ALA A 28 -1.51 -0.51 -7.51
C ALA A 28 -0.38 -0.52 -8.54
N GLY A 29 0.03 -1.71 -9.00
CA GLY A 29 1.03 -1.88 -10.04
C GLY A 29 0.67 -1.19 -11.35
N ASP A 30 -0.58 -1.30 -11.80
CA ASP A 30 -1.03 -0.65 -13.04
C ASP A 30 -1.24 0.87 -12.89
N GLY A 31 -1.62 1.32 -11.70
CA GLY A 31 -1.94 2.71 -11.39
C GLY A 31 -0.69 3.53 -11.08
N LEU A 32 0.08 3.12 -10.07
CA LEU A 32 1.22 3.84 -9.53
C LEU A 32 2.41 3.84 -10.50
N ARG A 33 2.64 2.76 -11.26
CA ARG A 33 3.76 2.73 -12.23
C ARG A 33 3.67 3.82 -13.30
N LYS A 34 2.45 4.25 -13.66
CA LYS A 34 2.23 5.36 -14.61
C LYS A 34 2.58 6.73 -14.02
N LEU A 35 2.82 6.79 -12.71
CA LEU A 35 3.08 8.02 -11.94
C LEU A 35 4.54 8.10 -11.47
N ILE A 36 5.38 7.12 -11.81
CA ILE A 36 6.80 7.09 -11.42
C ILE A 36 7.54 8.32 -11.97
N ARG A 37 8.45 8.85 -11.15
CA ARG A 37 9.33 9.96 -11.53
C ARG A 37 10.76 9.70 -11.07
N GLU A 38 11.71 10.16 -11.88
CA GLU A 38 13.15 10.14 -11.54
C GLU A 38 13.57 11.35 -10.71
N ARG A 39 12.76 12.42 -10.69
CA ARG A 39 13.04 13.65 -9.92
C ARG A 39 11.77 14.25 -9.33
N PHE A 40 11.95 14.83 -8.16
CA PHE A 40 10.90 15.46 -7.37
C PHE A 40 11.27 16.92 -7.08
N LYS A 41 10.38 17.66 -6.43
CA LYS A 41 10.76 18.96 -5.86
C LYS A 41 11.68 18.73 -4.66
N PRO A 42 12.59 19.68 -4.36
CA PRO A 42 13.40 19.63 -3.16
C PRO A 42 12.53 19.38 -1.92
N TYR A 43 12.90 18.39 -1.11
CA TYR A 43 12.18 17.99 0.10
C TYR A 43 10.72 17.55 -0.09
N GLU A 44 10.29 17.23 -1.32
CA GLU A 44 8.96 16.67 -1.57
C GLU A 44 8.82 15.31 -0.88
N GLY A 45 7.67 15.07 -0.25
CA GLY A 45 7.32 13.76 0.26
C GLY A 45 7.06 12.80 -0.92
N VAL A 46 7.63 11.61 -0.83
CA VAL A 46 7.54 10.57 -1.85
C VAL A 46 7.28 9.23 -1.20
N TYR A 47 6.71 8.31 -1.98
CA TYR A 47 6.61 6.91 -1.61
C TYR A 47 7.48 6.07 -2.54
N ARG A 48 8.32 5.22 -1.96
CA ARG A 48 8.85 4.06 -2.67
C ARG A 48 7.71 3.07 -2.86
N ILE A 49 7.60 2.46 -4.03
CA ILE A 49 6.47 1.58 -4.36
C ILE A 49 6.87 0.12 -4.58
N ASP A 50 8.17 -0.21 -4.64
CA ASP A 50 8.64 -1.58 -4.84
C ASP A 50 10.12 -1.82 -4.46
N ALA A 51 10.56 -3.08 -4.54
CA ALA A 51 11.94 -3.49 -4.31
C ALA A 51 12.96 -2.94 -5.34
N MET A 52 12.52 -2.34 -6.45
CA MET A 52 13.41 -1.76 -7.48
C MET A 52 13.77 -0.30 -7.18
N GLY A 53 13.14 0.32 -6.17
CA GLY A 53 13.37 1.72 -5.85
C GLY A 53 12.64 2.64 -6.82
N GLU A 54 11.46 2.23 -7.28
CA GLU A 54 10.56 3.11 -8.01
C GLU A 54 9.81 4.03 -7.03
N TYR A 55 9.64 5.30 -7.39
CA TYR A 55 9.03 6.29 -6.51
C TYR A 55 7.95 7.12 -7.20
N VAL A 56 6.94 7.50 -6.41
CA VAL A 56 5.88 8.43 -6.79
C VAL A 56 5.78 9.56 -5.78
N SER A 57 5.22 10.71 -6.19
CA SER A 57 5.02 11.82 -5.25
C SER A 57 3.92 11.47 -4.24
N GLU A 58 4.03 11.95 -3.00
CA GLU A 58 3.00 11.79 -1.98
C GLU A 58 1.63 12.30 -2.44
N LYS A 59 1.62 13.36 -3.26
CA LYS A 59 0.38 13.88 -3.85
C LYS A 59 -0.27 12.87 -4.79
N ASP A 60 0.52 12.22 -5.64
CA ASP A 60 0.01 11.24 -6.61
C ASP A 60 -0.41 9.94 -5.91
N TRP A 61 0.36 9.51 -4.91
CA TRP A 61 0.03 8.42 -4.00
C TRP A 61 -1.34 8.63 -3.35
N LYS A 62 -1.51 9.75 -2.62
CA LYS A 62 -2.79 10.09 -1.96
C LYS A 62 -3.94 10.18 -2.94
N LYS A 63 -3.70 10.76 -4.13
CA LYS A 63 -4.72 10.85 -5.17
C LYS A 63 -5.16 9.48 -5.66
N PHE A 64 -4.23 8.56 -5.90
CA PHE A 64 -4.52 7.19 -6.30
C PHE A 64 -5.35 6.46 -5.23
N TRP A 65 -4.87 6.41 -4.00
CA TRP A 65 -5.52 5.66 -2.91
C TRP A 65 -6.86 6.25 -2.48
N SER A 66 -7.05 7.57 -2.55
CA SER A 66 -8.34 8.21 -2.24
C SER A 66 -9.52 7.79 -3.14
N ALA A 67 -9.25 7.13 -4.27
CA ALA A 67 -10.29 6.59 -5.14
C ALA A 67 -10.85 5.23 -4.66
N LEU A 68 -10.09 4.54 -3.80
CA LEU A 68 -10.38 3.22 -3.24
C LEU A 68 -10.82 3.34 -1.77
N PRO A 69 -11.42 2.29 -1.18
CA PRO A 69 -11.55 2.18 0.27
C PRO A 69 -10.19 2.30 0.97
N GLY A 70 -10.15 2.94 2.13
CA GLY A 70 -8.89 3.22 2.85
C GLY A 70 -8.10 1.96 3.21
N TRP A 71 -8.79 0.84 3.49
CA TRP A 71 -8.15 -0.43 3.78
C TRP A 71 -7.38 -1.02 2.60
N CYS A 72 -7.64 -0.59 1.35
CA CYS A 72 -6.87 -1.06 0.19
C CYS A 72 -5.43 -0.53 0.20
N GLU A 73 -5.21 0.72 0.64
CA GLU A 73 -3.85 1.25 0.82
C GLU A 73 -3.11 0.48 1.91
N GLN A 74 -3.81 0.13 2.98
CA GLN A 74 -3.27 -0.63 4.11
C GLN A 74 -2.87 -2.05 3.70
N VAL A 75 -3.69 -2.75 2.90
CA VAL A 75 -3.33 -4.05 2.32
C VAL A 75 -2.02 -3.94 1.54
N PHE A 76 -1.90 -2.97 0.63
CA PHE A 76 -0.70 -2.78 -0.18
C PHE A 76 0.53 -2.42 0.66
N MET A 77 0.35 -1.60 1.71
CA MET A 77 1.43 -1.25 2.62
C MET A 77 1.88 -2.42 3.51
N LEU A 78 1.03 -3.40 3.77
CA LEU A 78 1.38 -4.58 4.58
C LEU A 78 1.98 -5.70 3.73
N HIS A 79 1.41 -5.97 2.57
CA HIS A 79 1.65 -7.19 1.80
C HIS A 79 3.13 -7.38 1.41
N ASN A 80 3.75 -8.42 1.98
CA ASN A 80 5.18 -8.74 1.90
C ASN A 80 6.10 -7.54 2.18
N ASN A 81 5.63 -6.53 2.91
CA ASN A 81 6.34 -5.27 3.13
C ASN A 81 6.54 -4.96 4.62
N ALA A 82 5.62 -5.42 5.45
CA ALA A 82 5.62 -5.15 6.89
C ALA A 82 5.61 -6.45 7.70
N HIS A 83 5.82 -6.29 8.99
CA HIS A 83 5.69 -7.33 10.01
C HIS A 83 5.11 -6.72 11.29
N SER A 84 4.61 -7.57 12.16
CA SER A 84 4.07 -7.19 13.48
C SER A 84 4.50 -8.19 14.54
N ALA A 85 4.08 -7.96 15.79
CA ALA A 85 4.30 -8.93 16.86
C ALA A 85 3.59 -10.28 16.59
N ASP A 86 2.51 -10.26 15.81
CA ASP A 86 1.68 -11.43 15.50
C ASP A 86 2.10 -12.11 14.19
N TYR A 87 2.71 -11.36 13.26
CA TYR A 87 3.05 -11.83 11.92
C TYR A 87 4.47 -11.45 11.55
N GLU A 88 5.32 -12.45 11.31
CA GLU A 88 6.65 -12.24 10.74
C GLU A 88 6.58 -11.68 9.31
N GLU A 89 5.53 -12.00 8.57
CA GLU A 89 5.27 -11.50 7.22
C GLU A 89 3.76 -11.50 6.92
N PHE A 90 3.28 -10.42 6.31
CA PHE A 90 1.91 -10.35 5.79
C PHE A 90 1.83 -10.88 4.36
N THR A 91 1.61 -12.19 4.21
CA THR A 91 1.36 -12.82 2.90
C THR A 91 -0.07 -12.58 2.41
N GLY A 92 -0.34 -12.81 1.12
CA GLY A 92 -1.69 -12.78 0.56
C GLY A 92 -2.69 -13.69 1.28
N TYR A 93 -2.24 -14.87 1.73
CA TYR A 93 -3.06 -15.78 2.55
C TYR A 93 -3.40 -15.17 3.92
N VAL A 94 -2.43 -14.53 4.59
CA VAL A 94 -2.63 -13.89 5.90
C VAL A 94 -3.62 -12.73 5.77
N LEU A 95 -3.36 -11.78 4.86
CA LEU A 95 -4.22 -10.62 4.65
C LEU A 95 -5.60 -11.02 4.10
N GLY A 96 -5.66 -12.02 3.22
CA GLY A 96 -6.91 -12.56 2.70
C GLY A 96 -7.80 -13.21 3.75
N SER A 97 -7.23 -13.65 4.88
CA SER A 97 -7.97 -14.21 6.00
C SER A 97 -8.48 -13.15 6.97
N MET A 98 -8.07 -11.88 6.81
CA MET A 98 -8.45 -10.77 7.65
C MET A 98 -9.63 -10.00 7.07
N THR A 99 -10.43 -9.45 7.98
CA THR A 99 -11.44 -8.43 7.67
C THR A 99 -10.77 -7.08 7.40
N PRO A 100 -11.42 -6.15 6.67
CA PRO A 100 -10.94 -4.78 6.52
C PRO A 100 -10.61 -4.06 7.83
N ASP A 101 -11.39 -4.29 8.89
CA ASP A 101 -11.14 -3.68 10.20
C ASP A 101 -9.85 -4.23 10.84
N GLU A 102 -9.64 -5.55 10.80
CA GLU A 102 -8.41 -6.19 11.31
C GLU A 102 -7.16 -5.75 10.52
N ILE A 103 -7.29 -5.54 9.20
CA ILE A 103 -6.21 -4.98 8.37
C ILE A 103 -5.82 -3.59 8.88
N GLY A 104 -6.80 -2.75 9.21
CA GLY A 104 -6.54 -1.43 9.79
C GLY A 104 -5.79 -1.53 11.12
N GLU A 105 -6.19 -2.44 12.00
CA GLU A 105 -5.53 -2.66 13.29
C GLU A 105 -4.08 -3.16 13.12
N GLN A 106 -3.84 -4.08 12.18
CA GLN A 106 -2.49 -4.57 11.89
C GLN A 106 -1.62 -3.51 11.24
N TYR A 107 -2.18 -2.67 10.37
CA TYR A 107 -1.45 -1.54 9.79
C TYR A 107 -0.97 -0.56 10.86
N GLU A 108 -1.86 -0.15 11.78
CA GLU A 108 -1.47 0.73 12.90
C GLU A 108 -0.45 0.06 13.84
N SER A 109 -0.56 -1.25 14.04
CA SER A 109 0.40 -2.01 14.88
C SER A 109 1.76 -2.24 14.20
N SER A 110 1.83 -2.11 12.87
CA SER A 110 3.05 -2.33 12.08
C SER A 110 3.87 -1.05 11.89
N ILE A 111 3.36 0.13 12.25
CA ILE A 111 4.03 1.42 12.01
C ILE A 111 5.36 1.57 12.75
N ASP A 112 5.53 0.86 13.86
CA ASP A 112 6.76 0.87 14.67
C ASP A 112 7.83 -0.11 14.13
N PHE A 113 7.47 -0.95 13.16
CA PHE A 113 8.37 -1.91 12.53
C PHE A 113 8.97 -1.34 11.24
N GLU A 114 10.08 -1.94 10.80
CA GLU A 114 10.76 -1.52 9.56
C GLU A 114 9.97 -2.02 8.34
N LEU A 115 9.74 -1.12 7.37
CA LEU A 115 9.08 -1.43 6.10
C LEU A 115 10.15 -1.77 5.04
N ASP A 116 9.96 -2.88 4.33
CA ASP A 116 11.03 -3.49 3.52
C ASP A 116 11.10 -2.99 2.07
N TYR A 117 9.98 -2.61 1.45
CA TYR A 117 9.86 -2.31 0.02
C TYR A 117 9.04 -1.05 -0.32
N VAL A 118 8.01 -0.73 0.47
CA VAL A 118 7.07 0.37 0.28
C VAL A 118 7.07 1.26 1.53
N TRP A 119 7.55 2.48 1.39
CA TRP A 119 7.64 3.43 2.52
C TRP A 119 7.67 4.88 2.05
N TRP A 120 7.37 5.79 2.97
CA TRP A 120 7.44 7.22 2.75
C TRP A 120 8.83 7.77 3.11
N THR A 121 9.32 8.73 2.33
CA THR A 121 10.52 9.52 2.65
C THR A 121 10.44 10.89 1.99
N ASN A 122 11.42 11.75 2.23
CA ASN A 122 11.60 13.01 1.50
C ASN A 122 12.69 12.87 0.43
N ALA A 123 12.48 13.51 -0.71
CA ALA A 123 13.57 13.81 -1.64
C ALA A 123 14.60 14.76 -1.01
N ASP A 124 15.83 14.73 -1.49
CA ASP A 124 16.90 15.62 -1.03
C ASP A 124 16.73 17.07 -1.56
N GLU A 125 17.76 17.91 -1.34
CA GLU A 125 17.76 19.31 -1.77
C GLU A 125 17.76 19.50 -3.30
N ASP A 126 18.20 18.49 -4.05
CA ASP A 126 18.23 18.46 -5.51
C ASP A 126 16.99 17.74 -6.09
N GLY A 127 16.11 17.23 -5.22
CA GLY A 127 14.93 16.45 -5.61
C GLY A 127 15.24 15.01 -6.01
N CYS A 128 16.37 14.46 -5.55
CA CYS A 128 16.80 13.07 -5.74
C CYS A 128 16.47 12.21 -4.51
N LEU A 129 16.65 10.89 -4.62
CA LEU A 129 16.36 9.88 -3.60
C LEU A 129 17.55 8.93 -3.38
#